data_AF-A0A9D1GKW7-F1
#
_entry.id   AF-A0A9D1GKW7-F1
#
_cell.length_a   1.000
_cell.length_b   1.000
_cell.length_c   1.000
_cell.angle_alpha   90.00
_cell.angle_beta   90.00
_cell.angle_gamma   90.00
#
_symmetry.space_group_name_H-M   'P 1'
#
loop_
_entity.id
_entity.type
_entity.pdbx_description
1 polymer ?
#
loop_
_entity_poly.entity_id
_entity_poly.type
_entity_poly.pdbx_seq_one_letter_code
_entity_poly.pdbx_strand_id
1 'polypeptide(L)'
;MSYSMSADHYNDPYGYFILGSASCAGCTRATGLCLNILGIPYEHVNENQYSHQWCRVNVNGTYWITDAYGLYCGPEPAPYTHPWF
;
A
#
# COMPACT_ATOMS: atom_id res chain seq x y z
N MET A 1 11.70 -7.87 9.96
CA MET A 1 11.41 -6.75 9.04
C MET A 1 11.65 -5.46 9.81
N SER A 2 12.36 -4.50 9.23
CA SER A 2 12.76 -3.25 9.90
C SER A 2 12.08 -2.07 9.23
N TYR A 3 11.49 -1.16 10.00
CA TYR A 3 10.95 0.06 9.43
C TYR A 3 12.07 1.02 9.01
N SER A 4 12.01 1.58 7.80
CA SER A 4 12.94 2.60 7.34
C SER A 4 12.35 3.45 6.22
N MET A 5 12.63 4.76 6.27
CA MET A 5 12.30 5.74 5.21
C MET A 5 13.57 6.30 4.52
N SER A 6 14.73 5.72 4.80
CA SER A 6 16.03 6.19 4.32
C SER A 6 16.98 5.08 3.85
N ALA A 7 16.59 3.81 4.04
CA ALA A 7 17.34 2.67 3.51
C ALA A 7 17.23 2.63 1.98
N ASP A 8 18.19 1.97 1.34
CA ASP A 8 18.07 1.64 -0.08
C ASP A 8 16.76 0.88 -0.32
N HIS A 9 16.11 1.17 -1.45
CA HIS A 9 14.83 0.57 -1.84
C HIS A 9 13.69 0.74 -0.83
N TYR A 10 13.75 1.73 0.09
CA TYR A 10 12.67 1.92 1.06
C TYR A 10 11.30 2.13 0.42
N ASN A 11 11.25 2.67 -0.80
CA ASN A 11 10.04 3.08 -1.51
C ASN A 11 9.68 2.17 -2.70
N ASP A 12 10.22 0.96 -2.79
CA ASP A 12 9.89 0.03 -3.87
C ASP A 12 9.69 -1.41 -3.36
N PRO A 13 9.15 -2.33 -4.20
CA PRO A 13 8.85 -3.70 -3.77
C PRO A 13 10.07 -4.53 -3.36
N TYR A 14 11.26 -4.21 -3.87
CA TYR A 14 12.49 -4.96 -3.56
C TYR A 14 12.88 -4.76 -2.09
N GLY A 15 12.74 -3.55 -1.57
CA GLY A 15 12.96 -3.25 -0.15
C GLY A 15 12.08 -4.11 0.75
N TYR A 16 10.79 -4.22 0.43
CA TYR A 16 9.83 -4.98 1.22
C TYR A 16 10.02 -6.50 1.09
N PHE A 17 10.06 -7.03 -0.13
CA PHE A 17 10.07 -8.48 -0.36
C PHE A 17 11.44 -9.13 -0.16
N ILE A 18 12.54 -8.44 -0.49
CA ILE A 18 13.88 -9.04 -0.51
C ILE A 18 14.73 -8.58 0.67
N LEU A 19 14.77 -7.27 0.92
CA LEU A 19 15.63 -6.70 1.95
C LEU A 19 14.98 -6.68 3.34
N GLY A 20 13.67 -6.92 3.43
CA GLY A 20 12.92 -6.88 4.69
C GLY A 20 12.85 -5.48 5.32
N SER A 21 12.94 -4.43 4.49
CA SER A 21 12.73 -3.04 4.86
C SER A 21 11.28 -2.64 4.61
N ALA A 22 10.58 -2.15 5.64
CA ALA A 22 9.19 -1.74 5.54
C ALA A 22 9.07 -0.21 5.59
N SER A 23 8.24 0.33 4.70
CA SER A 23 7.81 1.72 4.70
C SER A 23 6.40 1.78 4.10
N CYS A 24 5.60 2.81 4.38
CA CYS A 24 4.27 2.91 3.77
C CYS A 24 4.34 2.89 2.23
N ALA A 25 5.31 3.61 1.65
CA ALA A 25 5.53 3.66 0.21
C ALA A 25 5.95 2.30 -0.38
N GLY A 26 6.89 1.61 0.29
CA GLY A 26 7.40 0.30 -0.14
C GLY A 26 6.34 -0.79 -0.03
N CYS A 27 5.64 -0.86 1.11
CA CYS A 27 4.53 -1.80 1.34
C CYS A 27 3.39 -1.60 0.31
N THR A 28 3.05 -0.34 0.02
CA THR A 28 1.99 -0.03 -0.97
C THR A 28 2.39 -0.47 -2.38
N ARG A 29 3.63 -0.20 -2.81
CA ARG A 29 4.10 -0.66 -4.14
C ARG A 29 4.26 -2.17 -4.21
N ALA A 30 4.67 -2.82 -3.13
CA ALA A 30 4.71 -4.27 -3.04
C ALA A 30 3.30 -4.87 -3.21
N THR A 31 2.31 -4.27 -2.55
CA THR A 31 0.89 -4.65 -2.71
C THR A 31 0.42 -4.41 -4.14
N GLY A 32 0.71 -3.24 -4.71
CA GLY A 32 0.40 -2.89 -6.10
C GLY A 32 1.03 -3.84 -7.12
N LEU A 33 2.26 -4.31 -6.90
CA LEU A 33 2.89 -5.33 -7.75
C LEU A 33 2.10 -6.63 -7.73
N CYS A 34 1.68 -7.10 -6.55
CA CYS A 34 0.82 -8.29 -6.45
C CYS A 34 -0.51 -8.10 -7.19
N LEU A 35 -1.15 -6.94 -7.04
CA LEU A 35 -2.41 -6.61 -7.73
C LEU A 35 -2.24 -6.58 -9.25
N ASN A 36 -1.13 -6.02 -9.76
CA ASN A 36 -0.78 -6.06 -11.17
C ASN A 36 -0.61 -7.49 -11.69
N ILE A 37 0.10 -8.35 -10.95
CA ILE A 37 0.27 -9.77 -11.32
C ILE A 37 -1.08 -10.49 -11.39
N LEU A 38 -2.01 -10.16 -10.49
CA LEU A 38 -3.36 -10.73 -10.45
C LEU A 38 -4.32 -10.12 -11.47
N GLY A 39 -3.93 -9.06 -12.18
CA GLY A 39 -4.82 -8.32 -13.10
C GLY A 39 -5.94 -7.56 -12.39
N ILE A 40 -5.76 -7.19 -11.12
CA ILE A 40 -6.74 -6.45 -10.33
C ILE A 40 -6.41 -4.95 -10.43
N PRO A 41 -7.32 -4.12 -10.99
CA PRO A 41 -7.10 -2.68 -11.06
C PRO A 41 -7.13 -2.06 -9.67
N TYR A 42 -6.21 -1.14 -9.42
CA TYR A 42 -6.10 -0.44 -8.14
C TYR A 42 -5.62 1.00 -8.35
N GLU A 43 -5.86 1.82 -7.34
CA GLU A 43 -5.33 3.17 -7.19
C GLU A 43 -4.29 3.18 -6.07
N HIS A 44 -3.13 3.79 -6.29
CA HIS A 44 -2.15 4.06 -5.22
C HIS A 44 -2.52 5.41 -4.58
N VAL A 45 -3.08 5.37 -3.38
CA VAL A 45 -3.49 6.60 -2.68
C VAL A 45 -2.27 7.27 -2.05
N ASN A 46 -2.18 8.60 -2.22
CA ASN A 46 -1.08 9.44 -1.73
C ASN A 46 0.31 9.09 -2.29
N GLU A 47 0.38 8.57 -3.51
CA GLU A 47 1.65 8.21 -4.13
C GLU A 47 2.64 9.40 -4.11
N ASN A 48 3.86 9.14 -3.64
CA ASN A 48 4.96 10.11 -3.52
C ASN A 48 4.71 11.30 -2.56
N GLN A 49 3.69 11.22 -1.71
CA GLN A 49 3.44 12.22 -0.67
C GLN A 49 3.99 11.77 0.68
N TYR A 50 4.35 12.74 1.54
CA TYR A 50 4.70 12.50 2.94
C TYR A 50 3.44 12.35 3.80
N SER A 51 2.63 11.36 3.45
CA SER A 51 1.41 10.93 4.14
C SER A 51 1.31 9.41 4.06
N HIS A 52 0.38 8.82 4.82
CA HIS A 52 0.17 7.38 4.76
C HIS A 52 -0.30 6.97 3.35
N GLN A 53 0.21 5.84 2.86
CA GLN A 53 -0.04 5.34 1.50
C GLN A 53 -0.65 3.95 1.57
N TRP A 54 -1.58 3.65 0.66
CA TRP A 54 -2.22 2.35 0.53
C TRP A 54 -2.74 2.11 -0.89
N CYS A 55 -3.09 0.87 -1.22
CA CYS A 55 -3.79 0.53 -2.45
C CYS A 55 -5.30 0.55 -2.23
N ARG A 56 -6.05 1.18 -3.14
CA ARG A 56 -7.51 1.23 -3.15
C ARG A 56 -8.06 0.45 -4.34
N VAL A 57 -8.94 -0.50 -4.09
CA VAL A 57 -9.48 -1.45 -5.09
C VAL A 57 -10.99 -1.33 -5.15
N ASN A 58 -11.57 -1.26 -6.34
CA ASN A 58 -13.02 -1.31 -6.50
C ASN A 58 -13.49 -2.78 -6.54
N VAL A 59 -14.26 -3.19 -5.54
CA VAL A 59 -14.88 -4.51 -5.44
C VAL A 59 -16.39 -4.34 -5.60
N ASN A 60 -16.87 -4.53 -6.84
CA ASN A 60 -18.30 -4.48 -7.19
C ASN A 60 -19.01 -3.19 -6.74
N GLY A 61 -18.37 -2.03 -6.90
CA GLY A 61 -18.92 -0.73 -6.53
C GLY A 61 -18.55 -0.25 -5.12
N THR A 62 -18.00 -1.13 -4.29
CA THR A 62 -17.46 -0.76 -2.96
C THR A 62 -15.96 -0.64 -3.06
N TYR A 63 -15.39 0.47 -2.61
CA TYR A 63 -13.94 0.62 -2.56
C TYR A 63 -13.37 0.01 -1.29
N TRP A 64 -12.33 -0.79 -1.46
CA TRP A 64 -11.60 -1.46 -0.42
C TRP A 64 -10.20 -0.88 -0.30
N ILE A 65 -9.76 -0.76 0.94
CA ILE A 65 -8.38 -0.50 1.30
C ILE A 65 -7.65 -1.83 1.34
N THR A 66 -6.45 -1.87 0.75
CA THR A 66 -5.50 -2.98 0.83
C THR A 66 -4.17 -2.41 1.29
N ASP A 67 -3.91 -2.51 2.59
CA ASP A 67 -2.77 -1.88 3.25
C ASP A 67 -1.96 -2.91 4.06
N ALA A 68 -0.83 -3.31 3.49
CA ALA A 68 0.12 -4.22 4.14
C ALA A 68 0.92 -3.55 5.28
N TYR A 69 1.03 -2.22 5.31
CA TYR A 69 1.72 -1.49 6.38
C TYR A 69 0.80 -1.30 7.59
N GLY A 70 -0.42 -0.81 7.38
CA GLY A 70 -1.43 -0.63 8.42
C GLY A 70 -2.18 -1.90 8.81
N LEU A 71 -1.82 -3.05 8.22
CA LEU A 71 -2.41 -4.37 8.45
C LEU A 71 -3.94 -4.38 8.30
N TYR A 72 -4.43 -3.66 7.29
CA TYR A 72 -5.87 -3.50 7.06
C TYR A 72 -6.24 -3.89 5.63
N CYS A 73 -7.25 -4.74 5.52
CA CYS A 73 -7.90 -5.08 4.25
C CYS A 73 -9.42 -5.08 4.48
N GLY A 74 -10.10 -4.09 3.93
CA GLY A 74 -11.53 -3.88 4.24
C GLY A 74 -12.11 -2.68 3.50
N PRO A 75 -13.44 -2.49 3.57
CA PRO A 75 -14.12 -1.36 2.94
C PRO A 75 -13.64 -0.03 3.51
N GLU A 76 -13.53 0.99 2.66
CA GLU A 76 -13.23 2.34 3.15
C GLU A 76 -14.37 2.87 4.03
N PRO A 77 -14.09 3.47 5.21
CA PRO A 77 -15.12 4.08 6.06
C PRO A 77 -15.78 5.31 5.42
N ALA A 78 -15.05 6.00 4.55
CA ALA A 78 -15.49 7.11 3.71
C ALA A 78 -14.55 7.21 2.50
N PRO A 79 -14.93 7.92 1.41
CA PRO A 79 -14.06 8.09 0.24
C PRO A 79 -12.66 8.56 0.64
N TYR A 80 -11.64 7.81 0.21
CA TYR A 80 -10.22 8.15 0.43
C TYR A 80 -9.81 8.28 1.91
N THR A 81 -10.56 7.69 2.83
CA THR A 81 -10.29 7.77 4.29
C THR A 81 -9.78 6.44 4.81
N HIS A 82 -8.66 6.43 5.54
CA HIS A 82 -8.17 5.23 6.22
C HIS A 82 -8.73 5.18 7.66
N PRO A 83 -9.14 4.01 8.20
CA PRO A 83 -9.70 3.93 9.55
C PRO A 83 -8.70 4.29 10.68
N TRP A 84 -7.41 4.35 10.37
CA TRP A 84 -6.32 4.50 11.35
C TRP A 84 -5.34 5.64 11.06
N PHE A 85 -5.49 6.35 9.93
CA PHE A 85 -4.57 7.39 9.47
C PHE A 85 -5.33 8.58 8.89
#